data_AF-A0A8T5SUE9-F1
#
_entry.id   AF-A0A8T5SUE9-F1
#
_cell.length_a   1.000
_cell.length_b   1.000
_cell.length_c   1.000
_cell.angle_alpha   90.00
_cell.angle_beta   90.00
_cell.angle_gamma   90.00
#
_symmetry.space_group_name_H-M   'P 1'
#
loop_
_entity.id
_entity.type
_entity.pdbx_description
1 polymer ?
#
loop_
_entity_poly.entity_id
_entity_poly.type
_entity_poly.pdbx_seq_one_letter_code
_entity_poly.pdbx_strand_id
1 'polypeptide(L)'
;MYPNELRSGLEIPPGVKPEDIMKALELGHGYRWTVLTRRPLLVAHGNPTLGNMPELLMTGTRSIVVAGGDPAYVDRLRQVLDMLQRHTERLVVKQERVKHG
;
A
#
# COMPACT_ATOMS: atom_id res chain seq x y z
N MET A 1 18.59 -24.76 -3.45
CA MET A 1 17.12 -24.62 -3.37
C MET A 1 16.84 -23.13 -3.45
N TYR A 2 16.42 -22.63 -4.60
CA TYR A 2 16.12 -21.20 -4.76
C TYR A 2 14.87 -20.91 -3.90
N PRO A 3 14.91 -19.92 -2.98
CA PRO A 3 13.73 -19.58 -2.20
C PRO A 3 12.69 -19.07 -3.20
N ASN A 4 11.66 -19.89 -3.43
CA ASN A 4 10.59 -19.59 -4.36
C ASN A 4 10.04 -18.20 -4.06
N GLU A 5 10.13 -17.39 -5.11
CA GLU A 5 9.54 -16.11 -5.34
C GLU A 5 8.03 -16.13 -5.02
N LEU A 6 7.67 -16.02 -3.74
CA LEU A 6 6.31 -15.72 -3.32
C LEU A 6 5.98 -14.25 -3.67
N ARG A 7 5.94 -13.96 -4.97
CA ARG A 7 5.44 -12.69 -5.49
C ARG A 7 3.94 -12.71 -5.32
N SER A 8 3.47 -12.10 -4.24
CA SER A 8 2.04 -11.93 -4.00
C SER A 8 1.62 -10.57 -4.57
N GLY A 9 0.68 -10.58 -5.51
CA GLY A 9 0.03 -9.36 -5.98
C GLY A 9 -1.07 -8.94 -5.01
N LEU A 10 -1.02 -7.69 -4.55
CA LEU A 10 -2.09 -7.05 -3.82
C LEU A 10 -2.73 -5.98 -4.70
N GLU A 11 -4.06 -5.97 -4.75
CA GLU A 11 -4.81 -4.90 -5.40
C GLU A 11 -5.00 -3.72 -4.43
N ILE A 12 -4.83 -2.51 -4.96
CA ILE A 12 -5.12 -1.28 -4.22
C ILE A 12 -6.63 -1.03 -4.32
N PRO A 13 -7.36 -0.95 -3.19
CA PRO A 13 -8.79 -0.72 -3.24
C PRO A 13 -9.16 0.62 -3.87
N PRO A 14 -10.33 0.73 -4.51
CA PRO A 14 -10.80 1.98 -5.11
C PRO A 14 -10.79 3.13 -4.10
N GLY A 15 -10.34 4.31 -4.54
CA GLY A 15 -10.29 5.52 -3.72
C GLY A 15 -9.12 5.59 -2.72
N VAL A 16 -8.38 4.50 -2.49
CA VAL A 16 -7.15 4.54 -1.72
C VAL A 16 -6.02 5.10 -2.59
N LYS A 17 -5.39 6.19 -2.14
CA LYS A 17 -4.28 6.80 -2.87
C LYS A 17 -2.97 6.10 -2.50
N PRO A 18 -2.08 5.81 -3.47
CA PRO A 18 -0.77 5.24 -3.20
C PRO A 18 0.04 6.03 -2.16
N GLU A 19 -0.07 7.35 -2.17
CA GLU A 19 0.62 8.22 -1.21
C GLU A 19 0.18 7.98 0.24
N ASP A 20 -1.11 7.67 0.45
CA ASP A 20 -1.65 7.36 1.78
C ASP A 20 -1.14 6.01 2.28
N ILE A 21 -0.99 5.04 1.36
CA ILE A 21 -0.38 3.73 1.64
C ILE A 21 1.09 3.92 2.04
N MET A 22 1.85 4.68 1.22
CA MET A 22 3.27 4.95 1.50
C MET A 22 3.45 5.55 2.88
N LYS A 23 2.65 6.57 3.20
CA LYS A 23 2.70 7.28 4.48
C LYS A 23 2.31 6.37 5.65
N ALA A 24 1.27 5.56 5.51
CA ALA A 24 0.83 4.63 6.56
C ALA A 24 1.91 3.58 6.87
N LEU A 25 2.58 3.05 5.83
CA LEU A 25 3.63 2.05 5.98
C LEU A 25 4.96 2.65 6.46
N GLU A 26 5.27 3.88 6.06
CA GLU A 26 6.41 4.62 6.59
C GLU A 26 6.24 4.87 8.10
N LEU A 27 5.06 5.35 8.54
CA LEU A 27 4.79 5.65 9.94
C LEU A 27 4.61 4.39 10.80
N GLY A 28 3.85 3.41 10.32
CA GLY A 28 3.47 2.24 11.11
C GLY A 28 4.51 1.12 11.09
N HIS A 29 5.33 1.05 10.03
CA HIS A 29 6.22 -0.08 9.78
C HIS A 29 7.64 0.33 9.35
N GLY A 30 7.95 1.64 9.33
CA GLY A 30 9.29 2.13 9.06
C GLY A 30 9.77 1.91 7.62
N TYR A 31 8.86 1.73 6.66
CA TYR A 31 9.25 1.63 5.26
C TYR A 31 9.93 2.91 4.77
N ARG A 32 10.96 2.75 3.95
CA ARG A 32 11.56 3.85 3.20
C ARG A 32 11.24 3.69 1.72
N TRP A 33 10.82 4.79 1.11
CA TRP A 33 10.37 4.78 -0.28
C TRP A 33 11.38 5.43 -1.22
N THR A 34 11.68 4.73 -2.31
CA THR A 34 12.34 5.28 -3.49
C THR A 34 11.30 5.46 -4.58
N VAL A 35 10.98 6.70 -4.93
CA VAL A 35 10.02 7.02 -6.01
C VAL A 35 10.78 7.16 -7.32
N LEU A 36 10.57 6.21 -8.24
CA LEU A 36 11.23 6.19 -9.55
C LEU A 36 10.56 7.15 -10.53
N THR A 37 9.22 7.19 -10.51
CA THR A 37 8.46 8.15 -11.29
C THR A 37 7.12 8.42 -10.63
N ARG A 38 6.61 9.64 -10.75
CA ARG A 38 5.25 10.04 -10.32
C ARG A 38 4.27 10.15 -11.49
N ARG A 39 4.77 10.37 -12.71
CA ARG A 39 3.97 10.59 -13.93
C ARG A 39 4.73 10.07 -15.15
N PRO A 40 4.06 9.50 -16.16
CA PRO A 40 2.60 9.34 -16.28
C PRO A 40 2.01 8.23 -15.39
N LEU A 41 2.86 7.35 -14.84
CA LEU A 41 2.49 6.25 -13.96
C LEU A 41 3.36 6.32 -12.70
N LEU A 42 2.76 6.19 -11.51
CA LEU A 42 3.54 6.09 -10.28
C LEU A 42 4.32 4.77 -10.27
N VAL A 43 5.62 4.82 -9.99
CA VAL A 43 6.41 3.64 -9.66
C VAL A 43 7.23 3.95 -8.42
N ALA A 44 6.99 3.20 -7.34
CA ALA A 44 7.65 3.40 -6.07
C ALA A 44 8.08 2.07 -5.45
N HIS A 45 9.33 2.01 -5.01
CA HIS A 45 9.90 0.88 -4.30
C HIS A 45 9.99 1.18 -2.81
N GLY A 46 9.34 0.36 -1.99
CA GLY A 46 9.36 0.43 -0.53
C GLY A 46 10.27 -0.64 0.04
N ASN A 47 11.34 -0.22 0.71
CA ASN A 47 12.25 -1.12 1.41
C ASN A 47 11.98 -1.05 2.93
N PRO A 48 11.75 -2.18 3.62
CA PRO A 48 11.65 -2.18 5.07
C PRO A 48 12.97 -1.81 5.73
N THR A 49 12.91 -1.15 6.88
CA THR A 49 14.10 -0.83 7.68
C THR A 49 14.35 -1.81 8.83
N LEU A 50 13.41 -2.71 9.11
CA LEU A 50 13.43 -3.60 10.26
C LEU A 50 12.86 -4.99 9.92
N GLY A 51 13.53 -6.04 10.39
CA GLY A 51 13.02 -7.41 10.45
C GLY A 51 12.85 -8.13 9.10
N ASN A 52 12.08 -9.21 9.10
CA ASN A 52 11.78 -10.05 7.93
C ASN A 52 10.56 -9.54 7.13
N MET A 53 10.41 -8.22 7.04
CA MET A 53 9.33 -7.60 6.28
C MET A 53 9.61 -7.70 4.78
N PRO A 54 8.56 -7.73 3.92
CA PRO A 54 8.75 -7.83 2.50
C PRO A 54 9.17 -6.50 1.87
N GLU A 55 9.82 -6.55 0.72
CA GLU A 55 9.94 -5.40 -0.17
C GLU A 55 8.64 -5.19 -0.95
N LEU A 56 8.34 -3.93 -1.27
CA LEU A 56 7.11 -3.54 -1.95
C LEU A 56 7.43 -2.78 -3.23
N LEU A 57 6.80 -3.17 -4.33
CA LEU A 57 6.81 -2.39 -5.57
C LEU A 57 5.38 -1.97 -5.90
N MET A 58 5.10 -0.69 -5.81
CA MET A 58 3.83 -0.13 -6.23
C MET A 58 3.92 0.35 -7.68
N THR A 59 2.92 -0.01 -8.47
CA THR A 59 2.80 0.38 -9.88
C THR A 59 1.42 0.98 -10.14
N GLY A 60 1.39 2.28 -10.39
CA GLY A 60 0.19 3.07 -10.57
C GLY A 60 -0.67 3.12 -9.32
N THR A 61 -1.99 3.10 -9.52
CA THR A 61 -3.01 3.17 -8.46
C THR A 61 -3.74 1.84 -8.28
N ARG A 62 -3.22 0.74 -8.82
CA ARG A 62 -3.95 -0.53 -8.91
C ARG A 62 -3.29 -1.68 -8.18
N SER A 63 -1.96 -1.73 -8.14
CA SER A 63 -1.28 -2.94 -7.67
C SER A 63 -0.03 -2.66 -6.87
N ILE A 64 0.21 -3.54 -5.90
CA ILE A 64 1.42 -3.66 -5.12
C ILE A 64 1.95 -5.09 -5.34
N VAL A 65 3.20 -5.20 -5.76
CA VAL A 65 3.93 -6.46 -5.78
C VAL A 65 4.69 -6.58 -4.46
N VAL A 66 4.50 -7.70 -3.78
CA VAL A 66 5.19 -8.04 -2.53
C VAL A 66 6.29 -9.04 -2.84
N ALA A 67 7.53 -8.76 -2.45
CA ALA A 67 8.69 -9.61 -2.71
C ALA A 67 9.42 -9.97 -1.40
N GLY A 68 9.65 -11.28 -1.21
CA GLY A 68 10.32 -11.79 0.00
C GLY A 68 9.48 -11.63 1.27
N GLY A 69 10.13 -11.73 2.42
CA GLY A 69 9.50 -11.60 3.73
C GLY A 69 8.62 -12.78 4.15
N ASP A 70 8.07 -12.68 5.37
CA ASP A 70 7.12 -13.67 5.91
C ASP A 70 5.73 -13.50 5.25
N PRO A 71 5.09 -14.57 4.75
CA PRO A 71 3.73 -14.53 4.19
C PRO A 71 2.69 -13.86 5.10
N ALA A 72 2.85 -13.92 6.43
CA ALA A 72 1.98 -13.23 7.38
C ALA A 72 1.97 -11.70 7.22
N TYR A 73 2.96 -11.12 6.54
CA TYR A 73 2.95 -9.69 6.20
C TYR A 73 2.02 -9.37 5.03
N VAL A 74 1.76 -10.31 4.12
CA VAL A 74 0.80 -10.10 3.03
C VAL A 74 -0.59 -9.85 3.59
N ASP A 75 -1.01 -10.63 4.60
CA ASP A 75 -2.31 -10.45 5.25
C ASP A 75 -2.36 -9.17 6.07
N ARG A 76 -1.28 -8.79 6.76
CA ARG A 76 -1.19 -7.49 7.45
C ARG A 76 -1.29 -6.31 6.47
N LEU A 77 -0.66 -6.41 5.30
CA LEU A 77 -0.77 -5.40 4.25
C LEU A 77 -2.20 -5.27 3.74
N ARG A 78 -2.91 -6.40 3.52
CA ARG A 78 -4.35 -6.38 3.19
C ARG A 78 -5.17 -5.63 4.24
N GLN A 79 -4.94 -5.91 5.52
CA GLN A 79 -5.64 -5.23 6.61
C GLN A 79 -5.39 -3.71 6.64
N VAL A 80 -4.18 -3.27 6.31
CA VAL A 80 -3.85 -1.83 6.18
C VAL A 80 -4.62 -1.21 5.01
N LEU A 81 -4.68 -1.88 3.86
CA LEU A 81 -5.43 -1.41 2.69
C LEU A 81 -6.93 -1.31 3.00
N ASP A 82 -7.51 -2.30 3.66
CA ASP A 82 -8.91 -2.30 4.09
C ASP A 82 -9.21 -1.16 5.07
N MET A 83 -8.29 -0.90 6.01
CA MET A 83 -8.41 0.21 6.95
C MET A 83 -8.42 1.56 6.23
N LEU A 84 -7.51 1.75 5.27
CA LEU A 84 -7.43 2.97 4.47
C LEU A 84 -8.69 3.16 3.63
N GLN A 85 -9.20 2.10 3.00
CA GLN A 85 -10.44 2.15 2.23
C GLN A 85 -11.63 2.61 3.09
N ARG A 86 -11.82 2.01 4.27
CA ARG A 86 -12.90 2.42 5.19
C ARG A 86 -12.76 3.88 5.63
N HIS A 87 -11.54 4.38 5.77
CA HIS A 87 -11.32 5.78 6.09
C HIS A 87 -11.75 6.70 4.94
N THR A 88 -11.39 6.33 3.70
CA THR A 88 -11.82 7.03 2.49
C THR A 88 -13.34 7.09 2.36
N GLU A 89 -14.04 5.96 2.53
CA GLU A 89 -15.50 5.89 2.43
C GLU A 89 -16.19 6.81 3.45
N ARG A 90 -15.71 6.85 4.70
CA ARG A 90 -16.24 7.74 5.73
C ARG A 90 -16.07 9.22 5.37
N LEU A 91 -14.95 9.59 4.75
CA LEU A 91 -14.70 10.97 4.31
C LEU A 91 -15.65 11.37 3.17
N VAL A 92 -15.89 10.47 2.21
CA VAL A 92 -16.85 10.70 1.10
C VAL A 92 -18.26 10.94 1.64
N VAL A 93 -18.76 10.05 2.50
CA VAL A 93 -20.10 10.18 3.11
C VAL A 93 -20.24 11.49 3.89
N LYS A 94 -19.20 11.91 4.62
CA LYS A 94 -19.21 13.19 5.36
C LYS A 94 -19.30 14.39 4.42
N GLN A 95 -18.61 14.37 3.29
CA GLN A 95 -18.66 15.47 2.30
C GLN A 95 -20.02 15.57 1.61
N GLU A 96 -20.70 14.45 1.34
CA GLU A 96 -22.03 14.44 0.73
C GLU A 96 -23.10 15.03 1.66
N ARG A 97 -23.03 14.73 2.97
CA ARG A 97 -23.94 15.31 3.97
C ARG A 97 -23.80 16.83 4.13
N VAL A 98 -22.60 17.37 3.98
CA VAL A 98 -22.36 18.82 4.07
C VAL A 98 -22.86 19.58 2.84
N LYS A 99 -22.98 18.92 1.68
CA LYS A 99 -23.45 19.56 0.44
C LYS A 99 -24.97 19.61 0.29
N HIS A 100 -25.71 18.82 1.07
CA HIS A 100 -27.18 18.69 0.99
C HIS A 100 -27.92 19.22 2.23
N GLY A 101 -27.23 19.92 3.12
CA GLY A 101 -27.82 20.64 4.27
C GLY A 101 -27.51 22.12 4.18
#